data_AF-A0A679HQ06-F1
#
_entry.id   AF-A0A679HQ06-F1
#
_cell.length_a   1.000
_cell.length_b   1.000
_cell.length_c   1.000
_cell.angle_alpha   90.00
_cell.angle_beta   90.00
_cell.angle_gamma   90.00
#
_symmetry.space_group_name_H-M   'P 1'
#
loop_
_entity.id
_entity.type
_entity.pdbx_description
1 polymer ?
#
loop_
_entity_poly.entity_id
_entity_poly.type
_entity_poly.pdbx_seq_one_letter_code
_entity_poly.pdbx_strand_id
1 'polypeptide(L)'
;MKRRPSAPRHDSIAEYFTFRHMVAPFWIRSAYVLGLITITGASMAAMLLPYMVTYSEHDHMLVRIGSMVVLVVGNILWRILCEMVIVLFRMHMLLERLDDRARWLAGVDTFDN
;
A
#
# COMPACT_ATOMS: atom_id res chain seq x y z
N MET A 1 2.33 39.97 -39.66
CA MET A 1 1.34 39.38 -38.73
C MET A 1 2.07 38.37 -37.83
N LYS A 2 2.30 38.68 -36.55
CA LYS A 2 3.20 37.93 -35.64
C LYS A 2 2.38 36.90 -34.86
N ARG A 3 2.53 35.60 -35.17
CA ARG A 3 1.89 34.50 -34.43
C ARG A 3 2.54 34.42 -33.04
N ARG A 4 1.73 34.44 -31.98
CA ARG A 4 2.20 34.23 -30.60
C ARG A 4 2.54 32.74 -30.42
N PRO A 5 3.67 32.38 -29.79
CA PRO A 5 3.90 31.02 -29.36
C PRO A 5 2.91 30.67 -28.24
N SER A 6 2.08 29.64 -28.44
CA SER A 6 1.25 29.05 -27.38
C SER A 6 2.16 28.38 -26.37
N ALA A 7 2.05 28.79 -25.11
CA ALA A 7 2.76 28.18 -23.99
C ALA A 7 2.48 26.67 -23.90
N PRO A 8 3.47 25.84 -23.51
CA PRO A 8 3.25 24.43 -23.26
C PRO A 8 2.21 24.28 -22.15
N ARG A 9 1.10 23.59 -22.44
CA ARG A 9 0.12 23.20 -21.44
C ARG A 9 0.84 22.22 -20.51
N HIS A 10 1.06 22.62 -19.26
CA HIS A 10 1.47 21.68 -18.22
C HIS A 10 0.40 20.60 -18.17
N ASP A 11 0.73 19.39 -18.61
CA ASP A 11 -0.12 18.22 -18.50
C ASP A 11 -0.09 17.73 -17.05
N SER A 12 -0.69 18.52 -16.16
CA SER A 12 -0.77 18.24 -14.73
C SER A 12 -1.38 16.86 -14.49
N ILE A 13 -2.32 16.44 -15.33
CA ILE A 13 -3.01 15.15 -15.19
C ILE A 13 -2.04 13.98 -15.40
N ALA A 14 -1.19 14.02 -16.43
CA ALA A 14 -0.21 12.95 -16.69
C ALA A 14 0.87 12.89 -15.60
N GLU A 15 1.27 14.05 -15.06
CA GLU A 15 2.20 14.16 -13.94
C GLU A 15 1.56 13.67 -12.63
N TYR A 16 0.28 13.97 -12.36
CA TYR A 16 -0.50 13.45 -11.24
C TYR A 16 -0.66 11.92 -11.29
N PHE A 17 -0.93 11.36 -12.48
CA PHE A 17 -1.03 9.91 -12.67
C PHE A 17 0.34 9.23 -12.57
N THR A 18 1.40 9.80 -13.15
CA THR A 18 2.76 9.24 -13.06
C THR A 18 3.28 9.27 -11.63
N PHE A 19 3.03 10.37 -10.91
CA PHE A 19 3.38 10.51 -9.51
C PHE A 19 2.60 9.50 -8.65
N ARG A 20 1.27 9.46 -8.72
CA ARG A 20 0.45 8.54 -7.91
C ARG A 20 0.69 7.07 -8.25
N HIS A 21 0.90 6.74 -9.52
CA HIS A 21 1.05 5.36 -9.98
C HIS A 21 2.45 4.77 -9.72
N MET A 22 3.51 5.59 -9.71
CA MET A 22 4.87 5.14 -9.31
C MET A 22 5.11 5.25 -7.80
N VAL A 23 4.49 6.22 -7.13
CA VAL A 23 4.71 6.48 -5.70
C VAL A 23 3.95 5.46 -4.83
N ALA A 24 2.73 5.03 -5.23
CA ALA A 24 1.97 4.03 -4.50
C ALA A 24 2.71 2.68 -4.29
N PRO A 25 3.28 2.01 -5.31
CA PRO A 25 4.02 0.76 -5.09
C PRO A 25 5.30 0.96 -4.27
N PHE A 26 5.94 2.13 -4.36
CA PHE A 26 7.10 2.48 -3.54
C PHE A 26 6.71 2.63 -2.05
N TRP A 27 5.63 3.36 -1.74
CA TRP A 27 5.15 3.51 -0.37
C TRP A 27 4.69 2.18 0.23
N ILE A 28 4.02 1.34 -0.54
CA ILE A 28 3.58 0.03 -0.03
C ILE A 28 4.77 -0.88 0.28
N ARG A 29 5.82 -0.85 -0.56
CA ARG A 29 7.06 -1.62 -0.29
C ARG A 29 7.76 -1.12 0.97
N SER A 30 7.82 0.20 1.17
CA SER A 30 8.37 0.81 2.39
C SER A 30 7.52 0.48 3.62
N ALA A 31 6.20 0.51 3.50
CA ALA A 31 5.27 0.12 4.56
C ALA A 31 5.44 -1.35 4.95
N TYR A 32 5.64 -2.25 3.98
CA TYR A 32 5.90 -3.66 4.24
C TYR A 32 7.11 -3.87 5.16
N VAL A 33 8.24 -3.23 4.84
CA VAL A 33 9.47 -3.31 5.64
C VAL A 33 9.28 -2.67 7.01
N LEU A 34 8.62 -1.50 7.07
CA LEU A 34 8.32 -0.83 8.34
C LEU A 34 7.46 -1.71 9.26
N GLY A 35 6.41 -2.34 8.75
CA GLY A 35 5.56 -3.20 9.56
C GLY A 35 6.27 -4.47 10.04
N LEU A 36 7.15 -5.05 9.22
CA LEU A 36 8.01 -6.15 9.66
C LEU A 36 8.90 -5.72 10.84
N ILE A 37 9.52 -4.54 10.73
CA ILE A 37 10.36 -3.97 11.80
C ILE A 37 9.53 -3.68 13.05
N THR A 38 8.34 -3.09 12.92
CA THR A 38 7.50 -2.74 14.08
C THR A 38 6.93 -3.98 14.76
N ILE A 39 6.47 -5.00 14.03
CA ILE A 39 5.93 -6.23 14.63
C ILE A 39 7.05 -7.01 15.32
N THR A 40 8.19 -7.15 14.67
CA THR A 40 9.34 -7.85 15.25
C THR A 40 9.89 -7.09 16.47
N GLY A 41 10.01 -5.76 16.36
CA GLY A 41 10.46 -4.90 17.44
C GLY A 41 9.50 -4.85 18.62
N ALA A 42 8.19 -4.76 18.37
CA ALA A 42 7.16 -4.79 19.39
C ALA A 42 7.10 -6.15 20.09
N SER A 43 7.23 -7.25 19.35
CA SER A 43 7.25 -8.60 19.94
C SER A 43 8.50 -8.81 20.80
N MET A 44 9.67 -8.33 20.34
CA MET A 44 10.91 -8.37 21.09
C MET A 44 10.83 -7.52 22.38
N ALA A 45 10.26 -6.31 22.27
CA ALA A 45 10.04 -5.44 23.42
C ALA A 45 9.04 -6.05 24.42
N ALA A 46 7.98 -6.69 23.93
CA ALA A 46 7.01 -7.39 24.76
C ALA A 46 7.62 -8.57 25.53
N MET A 47 8.64 -9.24 24.98
CA MET A 47 9.39 -10.28 25.70
C MET A 47 10.29 -9.72 26.81
N LEU A 48 10.75 -8.47 26.68
CA LEU A 48 11.63 -7.81 27.66
C LEU A 48 10.85 -7.08 28.76
N LEU A 49 9.59 -6.70 28.51
CA LEU A 49 8.73 -6.00 29.46
C LEU A 49 8.59 -6.69 30.84
N PRO A 50 8.40 -8.02 30.92
CA PRO A 50 8.28 -8.72 32.19
C PRO A 50 9.55 -8.70 33.04
N TYR A 51 10.72 -8.45 32.44
CA TYR A 51 11.99 -8.28 33.16
C TYR A 51 12.16 -6.87 33.76
N MET A 52 11.48 -5.87 33.18
CA MET A 52 11.63 -4.47 33.57
C MET A 52 10.53 -3.99 34.52
N VAL A 53 9.41 -4.72 34.58
CA VAL A 53 8.22 -4.41 35.38
C VAL A 53 7.90 -5.61 36.23
N THR A 54 7.68 -5.40 37.54
CA THR A 54 7.28 -6.46 38.46
C THR A 54 5.87 -6.93 38.15
N TYR A 55 5.73 -7.93 37.30
CA TYR A 55 4.48 -8.63 37.02
C TYR A 55 4.28 -9.81 37.97
N SER A 56 3.02 -10.18 38.23
CA SER A 56 2.67 -11.44 38.90
C SER A 56 3.03 -12.63 38.01
N GLU A 57 3.48 -13.75 38.58
CA GLU A 57 3.92 -14.97 37.87
C GLU A 57 2.93 -15.44 36.77
N HIS A 58 1.63 -15.28 36.99
CA HIS A 58 0.60 -15.61 35.99
C HIS A 58 0.64 -14.70 34.75
N ASP A 59 0.96 -13.42 34.93
CA ASP A 59 1.02 -12.45 33.84
C ASP A 59 2.28 -12.65 32.99
N HIS A 60 3.39 -13.11 33.58
CA HIS A 60 4.62 -13.44 32.84
C HIS A 60 4.38 -14.51 31.76
N MET A 61 3.62 -15.55 32.10
CA MET A 61 3.31 -16.64 31.18
C MET A 61 2.39 -16.17 30.05
N LEU A 62 1.36 -15.37 30.38
CA LEU A 62 0.44 -14.79 29.40
C LEU A 62 1.15 -13.85 28.42
N VAL A 63 2.03 -12.97 28.92
CA VAL A 63 2.78 -12.03 28.07
C VAL A 63 3.75 -12.78 27.15
N ARG A 64 4.43 -13.83 27.64
CA ARG A 64 5.31 -14.66 26.80
C ARG A 64 4.55 -15.36 25.68
N ILE A 65 3.45 -16.04 26.00
CA ILE A 65 2.63 -16.75 24.99
C ILE A 65 2.02 -15.73 24.02
N GLY A 66 1.49 -14.62 24.54
CA GLY A 66 0.94 -13.53 23.74
C GLY A 66 1.95 -12.94 22.77
N SER A 67 3.19 -12.72 23.19
CA SER A 67 4.25 -12.19 22.32
C SER A 67 4.60 -13.15 21.17
N MET A 68 4.60 -14.46 21.41
CA MET A 68 4.84 -15.48 20.39
C MET A 68 3.69 -15.53 19.37
N VAL A 69 2.44 -15.46 19.87
CA VAL A 69 1.24 -15.40 19.02
C VAL A 69 1.24 -14.13 18.18
N VAL A 70 1.54 -12.97 18.76
CA VAL A 70 1.62 -11.69 18.04
C VAL A 70 2.72 -11.70 17.00
N LEU A 71 3.87 -12.32 17.27
CA LEU A 71 4.95 -12.45 16.28
C LEU A 71 4.46 -13.20 15.04
N VAL A 72 3.76 -14.32 15.21
CA VAL A 72 3.28 -15.14 14.09
C VAL A 72 2.05 -14.52 13.42
N VAL A 73 1.00 -14.30 14.20
CA VAL A 73 -0.30 -13.79 13.71
C VAL A 73 -0.17 -12.36 13.22
N GLY A 74 0.59 -11.52 13.91
CA GLY A 74 0.84 -10.13 13.50
C GLY A 74 1.55 -10.07 12.14
N ASN A 75 2.59 -10.88 11.91
CA ASN A 75 3.26 -10.93 10.61
C ASN A 75 2.33 -11.41 9.48
N ILE A 76 1.50 -12.44 9.74
CA ILE A 76 0.55 -12.95 8.75
C ILE A 76 -0.51 -11.90 8.43
N LEU A 77 -1.13 -11.31 9.45
CA LEU A 77 -2.13 -10.25 9.29
C LEU A 77 -1.54 -9.05 8.53
N TRP A 78 -0.31 -8.64 8.87
CA TRP A 78 0.36 -7.55 8.19
C TRP A 78 0.57 -7.85 6.70
N ARG A 79 1.03 -9.06 6.39
CA ARG A 79 1.21 -9.51 5.01
C ARG A 79 -0.12 -9.47 4.24
N ILE A 80 -1.21 -9.94 4.85
CA ILE A 80 -2.55 -9.92 4.23
C ILE A 80 -3.01 -8.48 4.01
N LEU A 81 -2.89 -7.59 5.00
CA LEU A 81 -3.28 -6.19 4.89
C LEU A 81 -2.50 -5.47 3.79
N CYS A 82 -1.18 -5.67 3.73
CA CYS A 82 -0.35 -5.11 2.67
C CYS A 82 -0.77 -5.63 1.28
N GLU A 83 -1.00 -6.94 1.14
CA GLU A 83 -1.43 -7.54 -0.12
C GLU A 83 -2.79 -6.99 -0.58
N MET A 84 -3.75 -6.84 0.35
CA MET A 84 -5.08 -6.29 0.05
C MET A 84 -5.01 -4.86 -0.47
N VAL A 85 -4.14 -4.03 0.09
CA VAL A 85 -3.92 -2.66 -0.37
C VAL A 85 -3.32 -2.66 -1.79
N ILE A 86 -2.32 -3.50 -2.07
CA ILE A 86 -1.72 -3.64 -3.41
C ILE A 86 -2.78 -4.07 -4.42
N VAL A 87 -3.56 -5.10 -4.09
CA VAL A 87 -4.61 -5.64 -4.95
C VAL A 87 -5.67 -4.60 -5.26
N LEU A 88 -6.11 -3.81 -4.26
CA LEU A 88 -7.10 -2.75 -4.46
C LEU A 88 -6.59 -1.70 -5.46
N PHE A 89 -5.34 -1.24 -5.31
CA PHE A 89 -4.74 -0.31 -6.26
C PHE A 89 -4.59 -0.91 -7.65
N ARG A 90 -4.23 -2.20 -7.74
CA ARG A 90 -4.11 -2.90 -9.02
C ARG A 90 -5.46 -3.04 -9.72
N MET A 91 -6.55 -3.28 -8.99
CA MET A 91 -7.91 -3.35 -9.54
C MET A 91 -8.34 -2.01 -10.11
N HIS A 92 -8.12 -0.91 -9.37
CA HIS A 92 -8.49 0.43 -9.83
C HIS A 92 -7.82 0.78 -11.17
N MET A 93 -6.53 0.48 -11.31
CA MET A 93 -5.78 0.70 -12.56
C MET A 93 -6.27 -0.17 -13.72
N LEU A 94 -6.73 -1.40 -13.44
CA LEU A 94 -7.31 -2.29 -14.45
C LEU A 94 -8.67 -1.78 -14.94
N LEU A 95 -9.48 -1.23 -14.04
CA LEU A 95 -10.77 -0.63 -14.37
C LEU A 95 -10.64 0.59 -15.28
N GLU A 96 -9.69 1.49 -14.99
CA GLU A 96 -9.42 2.65 -15.87
C GLU A 96 -9.03 2.22 -17.28
N ARG A 97 -8.15 1.21 -17.41
CA ARG A 97 -7.75 0.67 -18.72
C ARG A 97 -8.91 0.03 -19.49
N LEU A 98 -9.88 -0.56 -18.79
CA LEU A 98 -11.07 -1.14 -19.42
C LEU A 98 -12.01 -0.04 -19.93
N ASP A 99 -12.20 1.04 -19.18
CA ASP A 99 -13.02 2.18 -19.60
C ASP A 99 -12.44 2.87 -20.84
N ASP A 100 -11.13 3.13 -20.85
CA ASP A 100 -10.45 3.73 -22.01
C ASP A 100 -10.60 2.86 -23.27
N ARG A 101 -10.51 1.53 -23.12
CA ARG A 101 -10.64 0.60 -24.23
C ARG A 101 -12.08 0.49 -24.73
N ALA A 102 -13.06 0.52 -23.82
CA ALA A 102 -14.47 0.57 -24.17
C ALA A 102 -14.82 1.86 -24.94
N ARG A 103 -14.28 3.00 -24.52
CA ARG A 103 -14.46 4.29 -25.22
C ARG A 103 -13.79 4.30 -26.59
N TRP A 104 -12.61 3.70 -26.74
CA TRP A 104 -11.94 3.58 -28.04
C TRP A 104 -12.78 2.75 -29.02
N LEU A 105 -13.34 1.62 -28.57
CA LEU A 105 -14.21 0.77 -29.40
C LEU A 105 -15.49 1.52 -29.82
N ALA A 106 -16.17 2.18 -28.89
CA ALA A 106 -17.36 2.99 -29.21
C ALA A 106 -17.07 4.16 -30.16
N GLY A 107 -15.85 4.73 -30.12
CA GLY A 107 -15.40 5.75 -31.06
C GLY A 107 -15.14 5.20 -32.46
N VAL A 108 -14.56 4.00 -32.57
CA VAL A 108 -14.35 3.33 -33.86
C VAL A 108 -15.67 3.05 -34.58
N ASP A 109 -16.70 2.61 -33.84
CA ASP A 109 -18.03 2.35 -34.39
C ASP A 109 -18.69 3.62 -34.98
N THR A 110 -18.29 4.83 -34.55
CA THR A 110 -18.78 6.09 -35.11
C THR A 110 -18.03 6.60 -36.34
N PHE A 111 -16.87 6.06 -36.68
CA PHE A 111 -16.11 6.45 -37.88
C PHE A 111 -16.36 5.54 -39.09
N ASP A 112 -17.02 4.39 -38.89
CA ASP A 112 -17.34 3.41 -39.94
C ASP A 112 -18.78 3.55 -40.49
N ASN A 113 -19.46 4.66 -40.18
CA ASN A 113 -20.80 5.02 -40.68
C ASN A 113 -20.81 6.48 -41.16
#